data_AF-A0A2S2Q6A0-F1
#
_entry.id   AF-A0A2S2Q6A0-F1
#
_cell.length_a   1.000
_cell.length_b   1.000
_cell.length_c   1.000
_cell.angle_alpha   90.00
_cell.angle_beta   90.00
_cell.angle_gamma   90.00
#
_symmetry.space_group_name_H-M   'P 1'
#
loop_
_entity.id
_entity.type
_entity.pdbx_description
1 polymer ?
#
loop_
_entity_poly.entity_id
_entity_poly.type
_entity_poly.pdbx_seq_one_letter_code
_entity_poly.pdbx_strand_id
1 'polypeptide(L)'
;MTDSDNHSSSMVIGYWMSDRKSQKLNWIEFGKVCRQHGYELVKLDLDKPLEDQGPFAVILHKLTEIIARNDKQAIQIIDRIEQYIKDHPKVIIIDPLDSVRTLLDRYKTYNVVLNTSLNNIDVFTPTFVEILSTDVKENIKKLKNAGVTFPFICKPFVAQGTTYCHQMSVIFNERGVADCKPPCVAQSFINHNAILYKLYVVGDHYQMVERPSLKNFYSSNEDRDTITFDSHSVSKSDSSSELSVLDPSESAKRSSVDPIKLHSIVKTLGSYLNMSLYGVDIVVENDSNRHAIIDINAYPGYDGFPDFFGKLIDCVVSRRAQSLCSKAYFEDSGFDTSDSSDDKKSRAKLNSINQYN
;
A
#
# COMPACT_ATOMS: atom_id res chain seq x y z
N MET A 1 -4.86 -52.10 21.42
CA MET A 1 -5.52 -51.41 20.30
C MET A 1 -4.97 -50.00 20.32
N THR A 2 -4.21 -49.67 19.29
CA THR A 2 -3.36 -48.50 19.17
C THR A 2 -4.18 -47.22 19.11
N ASP A 3 -3.85 -46.29 20.00
CA ASP A 3 -4.14 -44.87 19.88
C ASP A 3 -3.70 -44.36 18.52
N SER A 4 -4.64 -43.78 17.78
CA SER A 4 -4.33 -42.93 16.65
C SER A 4 -4.43 -41.48 17.14
N ASP A 5 -3.33 -41.02 17.74
CA ASP A 5 -3.06 -39.60 17.94
C ASP A 5 -3.02 -38.92 16.57
N ASN A 6 -4.19 -38.48 16.11
CA ASN A 6 -4.30 -37.55 15.00
C ASN A 6 -4.01 -36.15 15.56
N HIS A 7 -2.79 -35.93 16.04
CA HIS A 7 -2.26 -34.58 16.28
C HIS A 7 -2.09 -33.93 14.90
N SER A 8 -3.18 -33.36 14.38
CA SER A 8 -3.10 -32.27 13.42
C SER A 8 -2.19 -31.22 14.07
N SER A 9 -0.92 -31.15 13.66
CA SER A 9 0.00 -30.13 14.13
C SER A 9 -0.65 -28.77 13.93
N SER A 10 -1.02 -28.12 15.04
CA SER A 10 -1.70 -26.83 14.97
C SER A 10 -0.79 -25.84 14.24
N MET A 11 -1.39 -25.03 13.37
CA MET A 11 -0.62 -24.21 12.43
C MET A 11 -0.52 -22.81 13.01
N VAL A 12 0.71 -22.31 13.22
CA VAL A 12 0.91 -21.07 13.97
C VAL A 12 0.95 -19.85 13.04
N ILE A 13 0.13 -18.85 13.34
CA ILE A 13 0.19 -17.48 12.80
C ILE A 13 0.97 -16.64 13.81
N GLY A 14 2.21 -16.29 13.47
CA GLY A 14 2.94 -15.24 14.17
C GLY A 14 2.38 -13.87 13.74
N TYR A 15 2.09 -12.97 14.68
CA TYR A 15 1.67 -11.62 14.32
C TYR A 15 2.46 -10.52 15.02
N TRP A 16 2.71 -9.42 14.31
CA TRP A 16 3.31 -8.22 14.89
C TRP A 16 2.60 -6.93 14.47
N MET A 17 2.25 -6.13 15.47
CA MET A 17 1.68 -4.79 15.32
C MET A 17 2.23 -3.91 16.44
N SER A 18 2.39 -2.61 16.20
CA SER A 18 2.72 -1.66 17.28
C SER A 18 1.66 -1.70 18.37
N ASP A 19 2.01 -1.37 19.61
CA ASP A 19 1.05 -1.41 20.72
C ASP A 19 -0.14 -0.46 20.47
N ARG A 20 0.14 0.70 19.86
CA ARG A 20 -0.90 1.65 19.42
C ARG A 20 -1.90 1.02 18.45
N LYS A 21 -1.44 0.23 17.47
CA LYS A 21 -2.32 -0.47 16.53
C LYS A 21 -3.00 -1.66 17.21
N SER A 22 -2.29 -2.35 18.10
CA SER A 22 -2.80 -3.50 18.83
C SER A 22 -4.02 -3.15 19.68
N GLN A 23 -4.06 -1.96 20.27
CA GLN A 23 -5.21 -1.47 21.06
C GLN A 23 -6.47 -1.20 20.22
N LYS A 24 -6.36 -1.07 18.90
CA LYS A 24 -7.50 -0.77 18.01
C LYS A 24 -8.22 -2.02 17.50
N LEU A 25 -7.62 -3.19 17.66
CA LEU A 25 -8.16 -4.45 17.15
C LEU A 25 -8.33 -5.43 18.31
N ASN A 26 -9.44 -6.14 18.32
CA ASN A 26 -9.71 -7.16 19.32
C ASN A 26 -8.98 -8.48 19.00
N TRP A 27 -7.70 -8.58 19.37
CA TRP A 27 -6.88 -9.78 19.11
C TRP A 27 -7.38 -11.05 19.81
N ILE A 28 -8.13 -10.92 20.90
CA ILE A 28 -8.75 -12.06 21.58
C ILE A 28 -9.81 -12.69 20.67
N GLU A 29 -10.61 -11.85 20.01
CA GLU A 29 -11.61 -12.29 19.04
C GLU A 29 -10.96 -12.88 17.79
N PHE A 30 -9.94 -12.22 17.23
CA PHE A 30 -9.21 -12.79 16.09
C PHE A 30 -8.58 -14.15 16.44
N GLY A 31 -8.00 -14.29 17.64
CA GLY A 31 -7.48 -15.58 18.11
C GLY A 31 -8.56 -16.68 18.21
N LYS A 32 -9.81 -16.35 18.55
CA LYS A 32 -10.93 -17.31 18.49
C LYS A 32 -11.24 -17.72 17.05
N VAL A 33 -11.29 -16.76 16.12
CA VAL A 33 -11.53 -17.00 14.68
C VAL A 33 -10.42 -17.87 14.09
N CYS A 34 -9.15 -17.61 14.43
CA CYS A 34 -8.01 -18.44 14.00
C CYS A 34 -8.17 -19.90 14.46
N ARG A 35 -8.53 -20.13 15.74
CA ARG A 35 -8.70 -21.50 16.27
C ARG A 35 -9.82 -22.27 15.59
N GLN A 36 -10.91 -21.60 15.21
CA GLN A 36 -11.98 -22.21 14.42
C GLN A 36 -11.50 -22.71 13.04
N HIS A 37 -10.41 -22.13 12.53
CA HIS A 37 -9.78 -22.50 11.27
C HIS A 37 -8.51 -23.37 11.45
N GLY A 38 -8.27 -23.91 12.65
CA GLY A 38 -7.12 -24.76 12.94
C GLY A 38 -5.79 -24.01 13.10
N TYR A 39 -5.84 -22.70 13.34
CA TYR A 39 -4.66 -21.87 13.58
C TYR A 39 -4.53 -21.42 15.03
N GLU A 40 -3.30 -21.41 15.52
CA GLU A 40 -2.92 -20.70 16.74
C GLU A 40 -2.38 -19.31 16.39
N LEU A 41 -2.71 -18.31 17.21
CA LEU A 41 -2.27 -16.94 17.01
C LEU A 41 -1.29 -16.55 18.11
N VAL A 42 -0.07 -16.17 17.73
CA VAL A 42 1.04 -15.85 18.65
C VAL A 42 1.57 -14.45 18.34
N LYS A 43 1.61 -13.56 19.35
CA LYS A 43 2.25 -12.24 19.19
C LYS A 43 3.76 -12.44 19.17
N LEU A 44 4.41 -11.93 18.12
CA LEU A 44 5.86 -11.99 17.99
C LEU A 44 6.54 -11.04 18.98
N ASP A 45 7.58 -11.54 19.61
CA ASP A 45 8.54 -10.79 20.40
C ASP A 45 9.77 -10.51 19.52
N LEU A 46 9.85 -9.29 18.97
CA LEU A 46 10.95 -8.91 18.07
C LEU A 46 12.27 -8.67 18.80
N ASP A 47 12.29 -8.70 20.13
CA ASP A 47 13.54 -8.64 20.90
C ASP A 47 14.19 -10.02 21.02
N LYS A 48 13.47 -11.10 20.71
CA LYS A 48 13.95 -12.49 20.72
C LYS A 48 14.13 -13.07 19.31
N PRO A 49 14.94 -14.14 19.14
CA PRO A 49 15.01 -14.86 17.87
C PRO A 49 13.63 -15.40 17.46
N LEU A 50 13.32 -15.35 16.16
CA LEU A 50 12.06 -15.90 15.64
C LEU A 50 12.06 -17.43 15.62
N GLU A 51 13.24 -18.06 15.54
CA GLU A 51 13.41 -19.51 15.61
C GLU A 51 12.83 -20.11 16.91
N ASP A 52 12.95 -19.38 18.02
CA ASP A 52 12.52 -19.84 19.34
C ASP A 52 11.00 -19.67 19.57
N GLN A 53 10.30 -19.06 18.61
CA GLN A 53 8.88 -18.69 18.72
C GLN A 53 7.97 -19.46 17.75
N GLY A 54 8.57 -20.15 16.78
CA GLY A 54 7.89 -20.92 15.74
C GLY A 54 7.73 -22.42 16.07
N PRO A 55 7.53 -23.28 15.05
CA PRO A 55 7.53 -22.96 13.61
C PRO A 55 6.28 -22.20 13.17
N PHE A 56 6.46 -21.16 12.36
CA PHE A 56 5.34 -20.39 11.81
C PHE A 56 4.87 -20.95 10.46
N ALA A 57 3.56 -20.97 10.24
CA ALA A 57 3.00 -21.15 8.90
C ALA A 57 2.88 -19.78 8.19
N VAL A 58 2.53 -18.74 8.96
CA VAL A 58 2.26 -17.39 8.45
C VAL A 58 2.80 -16.37 9.44
N ILE A 59 3.39 -15.29 8.93
CA ILE A 59 3.69 -14.07 9.68
C ILE A 59 2.79 -12.94 9.15
N LEU A 60 1.88 -12.48 10.00
CA LEU A 60 0.98 -11.35 9.74
C LEU A 60 1.52 -10.10 10.42
N HIS A 61 1.84 -9.04 9.68
CA HIS A 61 2.49 -7.89 10.31
C HIS A 61 2.06 -6.52 9.80
N LYS A 62 2.33 -5.51 10.63
CA LYS A 62 2.43 -4.10 10.20
C LYS A 62 3.73 -3.49 10.71
N LEU A 63 4.84 -3.84 10.07
CA LEU A 63 6.19 -3.36 10.41
C LEU A 63 6.51 -1.94 9.91
N THR A 64 5.53 -1.23 9.34
CA THR A 64 5.72 0.10 8.71
C THR A 64 6.46 1.09 9.62
N GLU A 65 6.14 1.11 10.91
CA GLU A 65 6.79 1.98 11.90
C GLU A 65 8.25 1.61 12.16
N ILE A 66 8.59 0.31 12.10
CA ILE A 66 9.98 -0.14 12.27
C ILE A 66 10.78 0.10 10.99
N ILE A 67 10.22 -0.25 9.82
CA ILE A 67 10.89 -0.06 8.53
C ILE A 67 11.15 1.43 8.24
N ALA A 68 10.24 2.32 8.64
CA ALA A 68 10.41 3.76 8.46
C ALA A 68 11.45 4.38 9.41
N ARG A 69 11.83 3.68 10.49
CA ARG A 69 12.88 4.12 11.42
C ARG A 69 14.24 3.79 10.84
N ASN A 70 15.14 4.77 10.85
CA ASN A 70 16.52 4.62 10.38
C ASN A 70 17.52 4.59 11.55
N ASP A 71 17.18 3.90 12.63
CA ASP A 71 18.07 3.71 13.77
C ASP A 71 18.60 2.28 13.85
N LYS A 72 19.72 2.10 14.55
CA LYS A 72 20.45 0.83 14.61
C LYS A 72 19.58 -0.33 15.10
N GLN A 73 18.67 -0.09 16.04
CA GLN A 73 17.80 -1.14 16.57
C GLN A 73 16.77 -1.58 15.53
N ALA A 74 16.14 -0.62 14.84
CA ALA A 74 15.19 -0.90 13.78
C ALA A 74 15.83 -1.70 12.63
N ILE A 75 17.03 -1.30 12.18
CA ILE A 75 17.80 -2.00 11.16
C ILE A 75 18.07 -3.46 11.59
N GLN A 76 18.57 -3.67 12.81
CA GLN A 76 18.83 -5.02 13.34
C GLN A 76 17.57 -5.88 13.47
N ILE A 77 16.41 -5.30 13.78
CA ILE A 77 15.14 -6.02 13.82
C ILE A 77 14.76 -6.48 12.41
N ILE A 78 14.82 -5.58 11.43
CA ILE A 78 14.46 -5.88 10.05
C ILE A 78 15.42 -6.91 9.43
N ASP A 79 16.73 -6.77 9.64
CA ASP A 79 17.73 -7.73 9.14
C ASP A 79 17.46 -9.15 9.66
N ARG A 80 17.12 -9.28 10.96
CA ARG A 80 16.77 -10.58 11.55
C ARG A 80 15.50 -11.18 10.95
N ILE A 81 14.48 -10.36 10.73
CA ILE A 81 13.23 -10.81 10.08
C ILE A 81 13.50 -11.26 8.65
N GLU A 82 14.27 -10.49 7.89
CA GLU A 82 14.62 -10.83 6.50
C GLU A 82 15.45 -12.11 6.41
N GLN A 83 16.41 -12.29 7.31
CA GLN A 83 17.18 -13.52 7.40
C GLN A 83 16.27 -14.72 7.72
N TYR A 84 15.36 -14.59 8.68
CA TYR A 84 14.36 -15.63 8.98
C TYR A 84 13.48 -15.97 7.77
N ILE A 85 12.98 -14.95 7.05
CA ILE A 85 12.17 -15.17 5.84
C ILE A 85 12.96 -15.93 4.77
N LYS A 86 14.23 -15.60 4.61
CA LYS A 86 15.14 -16.26 3.65
C LYS A 86 15.40 -17.72 4.02
N ASP A 87 15.61 -18.00 5.30
CA ASP A 87 15.90 -19.34 5.80
C ASP A 87 14.64 -20.22 5.85
N HIS A 88 13.45 -19.59 5.90
CA HIS A 88 12.16 -20.28 5.96
C HIS A 88 11.22 -19.90 4.79
N PRO A 89 11.56 -20.26 3.53
CA PRO A 89 10.80 -19.87 2.34
C PRO A 89 9.37 -20.46 2.28
N LYS A 90 9.01 -21.37 3.20
CA LYS A 90 7.66 -21.93 3.36
C LYS A 90 6.74 -21.05 4.22
N VAL A 91 7.29 -20.12 5.00
CA VAL A 91 6.52 -19.17 5.81
C VAL A 91 5.91 -18.12 4.90
N ILE A 92 4.60 -17.91 5.03
CA ILE A 92 3.89 -16.88 4.25
C ILE A 92 3.99 -15.55 4.99
N ILE A 93 4.42 -14.49 4.30
CA ILE A 93 4.53 -13.15 4.88
C ILE A 93 3.38 -12.29 4.35
N ILE A 94 2.53 -11.81 5.25
CA ILE A 94 1.38 -10.96 4.94
C ILE A 94 1.63 -9.58 5.57
N ASP A 95 2.02 -8.56 4.81
CA ASP A 95 2.39 -8.56 3.37
C ASP A 95 3.91 -8.53 3.17
N PRO A 96 4.45 -8.91 1.99
CA PRO A 96 5.89 -8.91 1.74
C PRO A 96 6.56 -7.57 2.08
N LEU A 97 7.75 -7.63 2.70
CA LEU A 97 8.43 -6.44 3.20
C LEU A 97 8.76 -5.43 2.09
N ASP A 98 9.10 -5.89 0.88
CA ASP A 98 9.39 -5.02 -0.26
C ASP A 98 8.16 -4.27 -0.77
N SER A 99 7.00 -4.94 -0.75
CA SER A 99 5.71 -4.30 -1.02
C SER A 99 5.39 -3.24 0.02
N VAL A 100 5.65 -3.53 1.29
CA VAL A 100 5.48 -2.54 2.38
C VAL A 100 6.45 -1.36 2.21
N ARG A 101 7.71 -1.59 1.85
CA ARG A 101 8.69 -0.53 1.54
C ARG A 101 8.25 0.37 0.39
N THR A 102 7.62 -0.21 -0.62
CA THR A 102 7.05 0.54 -1.75
C THR A 102 5.99 1.53 -1.25
N LEU A 103 5.11 1.10 -0.35
CA LEU A 103 4.07 1.95 0.24
C LEU A 103 4.57 2.95 1.29
N LEU A 104 5.81 2.85 1.77
CA LEU A 104 6.41 3.85 2.67
C LEU A 104 6.93 5.08 1.93
N ASP A 105 7.13 4.97 0.62
CA ASP A 105 7.65 6.02 -0.25
C ASP A 105 6.51 6.50 -1.16
N ARG A 106 5.99 7.71 -0.90
CA ARG A 106 4.85 8.24 -1.67
C ARG A 106 5.18 8.40 -3.15
N TYR A 107 6.42 8.78 -3.49
CA TYR A 107 6.84 8.93 -4.87
C TYR A 107 6.81 7.58 -5.60
N LYS A 108 7.36 6.52 -4.98
CA LYS A 108 7.28 5.16 -5.55
C LYS A 108 5.83 4.67 -5.64
N THR A 109 5.04 4.90 -4.61
CA THR A 109 3.63 4.51 -4.57
C THR A 109 2.84 5.11 -5.74
N TYR A 110 3.00 6.40 -6.01
CA TYR A 110 2.30 7.05 -7.13
C TYR A 110 2.84 6.59 -8.49
N ASN A 111 4.14 6.28 -8.60
CA ASN A 111 4.69 5.66 -9.80
C ASN A 111 4.12 4.26 -10.06
N VAL A 112 3.76 3.48 -9.03
CA VAL A 112 3.05 2.21 -9.25
C VAL A 112 1.75 2.46 -10.00
N VAL A 113 0.95 3.45 -9.58
CA VAL A 113 -0.33 3.80 -10.22
C VAL A 113 -0.12 4.19 -11.69
N LEU A 114 0.90 5.02 -11.99
CA LEU A 114 1.23 5.44 -13.35
C LEU A 114 1.61 4.28 -14.28
N ASN A 115 2.17 3.20 -13.75
CA ASN A 115 2.56 2.02 -14.52
C ASN A 115 1.42 1.02 -14.75
N THR A 116 0.21 1.34 -14.33
CA THR A 116 -0.99 0.51 -14.55
C THR A 116 -1.79 0.96 -15.77
N SER A 117 -2.77 0.15 -16.18
CA SER A 117 -3.75 0.49 -17.21
C SER A 117 -4.98 1.25 -16.67
N LEU A 118 -4.98 1.66 -15.39
CA LEU A 118 -6.12 2.32 -14.75
C LEU A 118 -6.53 3.63 -15.45
N ASN A 119 -5.57 4.33 -16.07
CA ASN A 119 -5.87 5.56 -16.82
C ASN A 119 -6.80 5.32 -18.03
N ASN A 120 -6.86 4.10 -18.56
CA ASN A 120 -7.75 3.75 -19.67
C ASN A 120 -9.24 3.71 -19.26
N ILE A 121 -9.52 3.74 -17.96
CA ILE A 121 -10.87 3.72 -17.39
C ILE A 121 -11.11 4.95 -16.50
N ASP A 122 -10.46 6.08 -16.81
CA ASP A 122 -10.65 7.35 -16.10
C ASP A 122 -10.31 7.29 -14.61
N VAL A 123 -9.34 6.44 -14.25
CA VAL A 123 -8.73 6.37 -12.93
C VAL A 123 -7.28 6.82 -13.03
N PHE A 124 -6.87 7.80 -12.23
CA PHE A 124 -5.54 8.40 -12.34
C PHE A 124 -4.95 8.69 -10.96
N THR A 125 -3.66 9.03 -10.91
CA THR A 125 -3.06 9.74 -9.77
C THR A 125 -2.77 11.18 -10.23
N PRO A 126 -3.10 12.22 -9.44
CA PRO A 126 -2.82 13.60 -9.86
C PRO A 126 -1.32 13.82 -10.10
N THR A 127 -0.97 14.73 -10.99
CA THR A 127 0.44 15.04 -11.30
C THR A 127 1.22 15.35 -10.03
N PHE A 128 2.42 14.81 -9.92
CA PHE A 128 3.22 14.89 -8.71
C PHE A 128 4.71 14.96 -9.02
N VAL A 129 5.48 15.49 -8.07
CA VAL A 129 6.94 15.54 -8.12
C VAL A 129 7.53 15.50 -6.71
N GLU A 130 8.72 14.93 -6.57
CA GLU A 130 9.49 15.05 -5.34
C GLU A 130 10.15 16.43 -5.21
N ILE A 131 10.12 16.96 -3.98
CA ILE A 131 10.76 18.19 -3.57
C ILE A 131 11.78 17.84 -2.50
N LEU A 132 13.06 17.87 -2.86
CA LEU A 132 14.19 17.49 -2.01
C LEU A 132 15.06 18.69 -1.59
N SER A 133 14.94 19.81 -2.32
CA SER A 133 15.72 21.04 -2.14
C SER A 133 14.88 22.10 -1.44
N THR A 134 15.52 23.00 -0.70
CA THR A 134 14.87 24.22 -0.17
C THR A 134 14.94 25.40 -1.14
N ASP A 135 15.60 25.26 -2.30
CA ASP A 135 15.64 26.31 -3.33
C ASP A 135 14.29 26.45 -4.02
N VAL A 136 13.62 27.58 -3.77
CA VAL A 136 12.30 27.90 -4.32
C VAL A 136 12.30 27.96 -5.85
N LYS A 137 13.34 28.52 -6.48
CA LYS A 137 13.39 28.65 -7.95
C LYS A 137 13.56 27.29 -8.61
N GLU A 138 14.40 26.43 -8.03
CA GLU A 138 14.56 25.05 -8.46
C GLU A 138 13.23 24.28 -8.34
N ASN A 139 12.57 24.42 -7.20
CA ASN A 139 11.31 23.74 -6.92
C ASN A 139 10.18 24.19 -7.86
N ILE A 140 10.06 25.49 -8.14
CA ILE A 140 9.11 26.02 -9.13
C ILE A 140 9.37 25.41 -10.52
N LYS A 141 10.63 25.30 -10.93
CA LYS A 141 10.99 24.65 -12.21
C LYS A 141 10.62 23.18 -12.23
N LYS A 142 10.87 22.44 -11.14
CA LYS A 142 10.46 21.03 -10.98
C LYS A 142 8.96 20.85 -11.09
N LEU A 143 8.17 21.67 -10.38
CA LEU A 143 6.71 21.66 -10.44
C LEU A 143 6.20 21.87 -11.86
N LYS A 144 6.71 22.90 -12.56
CA LYS A 144 6.34 23.19 -13.95
C LYS A 144 6.67 22.04 -14.89
N ASN A 145 7.87 21.47 -14.78
CA ASN A 145 8.31 20.35 -15.62
C ASN A 145 7.48 19.08 -15.40
N ALA A 146 7.02 18.84 -14.17
CA ALA A 146 6.18 17.70 -13.83
C ALA A 146 4.68 17.94 -14.10
N GLY A 147 4.30 19.14 -14.54
CA GLY A 147 2.90 19.51 -14.75
C GLY A 147 2.09 19.59 -13.45
N VAL A 148 2.73 19.88 -12.32
CA VAL A 148 2.03 20.14 -11.04
C VAL A 148 1.47 21.56 -11.07
N THR A 149 0.16 21.69 -10.83
CA THR A 149 -0.57 22.96 -10.90
C THR A 149 -1.00 23.45 -9.52
N PHE A 150 -1.21 24.76 -9.39
CA PHE A 150 -1.77 25.34 -8.17
C PHE A 150 -3.31 25.23 -8.13
N PRO A 151 -3.91 25.03 -6.93
CA PRO A 151 -3.21 24.68 -5.70
C PRO A 151 -2.66 23.25 -5.75
N PHE A 152 -1.57 22.98 -5.05
CA PHE A 152 -1.05 21.62 -4.85
C PHE A 152 -0.94 21.30 -3.37
N ILE A 153 -0.97 20.01 -3.02
CA ILE A 153 -0.72 19.52 -1.67
C ILE A 153 0.73 19.02 -1.56
N CYS A 154 1.48 19.52 -0.59
CA CYS A 154 2.78 18.95 -0.18
C CYS A 154 2.54 17.96 0.96
N LYS A 155 2.97 16.72 0.72
CA LYS A 155 2.89 15.59 1.66
C LYS A 155 4.30 15.19 2.04
N PRO A 156 4.60 14.84 3.30
CA PRO A 156 5.91 14.32 3.69
C PRO A 156 6.33 13.16 2.79
N PHE A 157 7.62 13.01 2.49
CA PHE A 157 8.06 11.94 1.59
C PHE A 157 7.74 10.54 2.15
N VAL A 158 7.98 10.36 3.45
CA VAL A 158 7.63 9.14 4.19
C VAL A 158 6.12 9.08 4.41
N ALA A 159 5.48 8.05 3.86
CA ALA A 159 4.03 7.92 3.82
C ALA A 159 3.41 7.52 5.16
N GLN A 160 4.13 6.72 5.95
CA GLN A 160 3.63 6.14 7.19
C GLN A 160 4.74 5.96 8.23
N GLY A 161 4.35 5.78 9.49
CA GLY A 161 5.23 5.27 10.54
C GLY A 161 6.01 6.33 11.31
N THR A 162 5.83 7.62 11.02
CA THR A 162 6.42 8.73 11.77
C THR A 162 5.35 9.67 12.32
N THR A 163 5.65 10.43 13.37
CA THR A 163 4.71 11.42 13.95
C THR A 163 4.34 12.54 12.98
N TYR A 164 5.19 12.83 12.00
CA TYR A 164 5.03 13.95 11.07
C TYR A 164 4.47 13.55 9.70
N CYS A 165 4.31 12.25 9.39
CA CYS A 165 3.88 11.77 8.06
C CYS A 165 2.47 12.23 7.63
N HIS A 166 1.70 12.80 8.56
CA HIS A 166 0.36 13.35 8.37
C HIS A 166 0.32 14.89 8.32
N GLN A 167 1.43 15.59 8.56
CA GLN A 167 1.48 17.05 8.44
C GLN A 167 1.60 17.44 6.98
N MET A 168 0.53 18.01 6.43
CA MET A 168 0.41 18.38 5.02
C MET A 168 0.20 19.88 4.87
N SER A 169 0.52 20.41 3.69
CA SER A 169 0.26 21.81 3.34
C SER A 169 -0.41 21.92 1.98
N VAL A 170 -1.40 22.79 1.84
CA VAL A 170 -1.95 23.22 0.55
C VAL A 170 -1.29 24.54 0.16
N ILE A 171 -0.61 24.54 -0.99
CA ILE A 171 0.13 25.68 -1.53
C ILE A 171 -0.66 26.27 -2.70
N PHE A 172 -0.92 27.58 -2.66
CA PHE A 172 -1.81 28.27 -3.61
C PHE A 172 -1.09 29.04 -4.72
N ASN A 173 0.17 29.40 -4.53
CA ASN A 173 0.91 30.27 -5.45
C ASN A 173 2.43 30.03 -5.34
N GLU A 174 3.20 30.64 -6.25
CA GLU A 174 4.66 30.51 -6.29
C GLU A 174 5.34 31.01 -5.00
N ARG A 175 4.77 31.99 -4.29
CA ARG A 175 5.32 32.47 -3.00
C ARG A 175 5.27 31.37 -1.93
N GLY A 176 4.14 30.67 -1.83
CA GLY A 176 3.94 29.59 -0.87
C GLY A 176 4.81 28.35 -1.12
N VAL A 177 5.50 28.25 -2.27
CA VAL A 177 6.48 27.16 -2.51
C VAL A 177 7.61 27.19 -1.47
N ALA A 178 7.89 28.36 -0.89
CA ALA A 178 8.82 28.50 0.23
C ALA A 178 8.39 27.75 1.51
N ASP A 179 7.09 27.43 1.66
CA ASP A 179 6.54 26.75 2.82
C ASP A 179 6.58 25.22 2.69
N CYS A 180 6.99 24.70 1.53
CA CYS A 180 7.27 23.28 1.36
C CYS A 180 8.35 22.84 2.36
N LYS A 181 8.19 21.65 2.94
CA LYS A 181 9.13 21.07 3.91
C LYS A 181 9.80 19.83 3.30
N PRO A 182 10.93 19.97 2.59
CA PRO A 182 11.65 18.83 2.02
C PRO A 182 12.18 17.87 3.10
N PRO A 183 12.28 16.56 2.81
CA PRO A 183 11.79 15.91 1.61
C PRO A 183 10.26 15.76 1.63
N CYS A 184 9.59 16.20 0.56
CA CYS A 184 8.14 16.07 0.39
C CYS A 184 7.78 15.67 -1.05
N VAL A 185 6.55 15.22 -1.25
CA VAL A 185 5.94 15.05 -2.57
C VAL A 185 4.89 16.14 -2.74
N ALA A 186 5.06 16.96 -3.76
CA ALA A 186 4.06 17.92 -4.21
C ALA A 186 3.14 17.23 -5.22
N GLN A 187 1.83 17.27 -5.00
CA GLN A 187 0.82 16.65 -5.87
C GLN A 187 -0.29 17.67 -6.14
N SER A 188 -0.70 17.83 -7.40
CA SER A 188 -1.79 18.74 -7.77
C SER A 188 -3.05 18.44 -6.97
N PHE A 189 -3.71 19.49 -6.47
CA PHE A 189 -4.95 19.34 -5.72
C PHE A 189 -6.12 19.13 -6.69
N ILE A 190 -7.00 18.19 -6.38
CA ILE A 190 -8.21 17.90 -7.15
C ILE A 190 -9.40 18.38 -6.35
N ASN A 191 -10.28 19.20 -6.94
CA ASN A 191 -11.55 19.54 -6.31
C ASN A 191 -12.51 18.36 -6.37
N HIS A 192 -13.04 17.96 -5.21
CA HIS A 192 -13.76 16.70 -5.01
C HIS A 192 -14.88 16.79 -3.98
N ASN A 193 -15.39 18.01 -3.73
CA ASN A 193 -16.55 18.25 -2.88
C ASN A 193 -16.43 17.65 -1.47
N ALA A 194 -15.24 17.73 -0.86
CA ALA A 194 -14.99 17.33 0.54
C ALA A 194 -15.35 15.88 0.89
N ILE A 195 -15.41 14.96 -0.08
CA ILE A 195 -15.67 13.53 0.16
C ILE A 195 -14.45 12.69 -0.24
N LEU A 196 -13.96 11.91 0.72
CA LEU A 196 -12.92 10.91 0.51
C LEU A 196 -13.54 9.51 0.53
N TYR A 197 -13.23 8.70 -0.48
CA TYR A 197 -13.63 7.31 -0.56
C TYR A 197 -12.44 6.42 -0.20
N LYS A 198 -12.51 5.74 0.94
CA LYS A 198 -11.49 4.78 1.37
C LYS A 198 -11.89 3.38 0.92
N LEU A 199 -11.13 2.78 0.01
CA LEU A 199 -11.23 1.35 -0.28
C LEU A 199 -10.31 0.60 0.66
N TYR A 200 -10.87 -0.19 1.56
CA TYR A 200 -10.12 -1.10 2.40
C TYR A 200 -10.12 -2.49 1.76
N VAL A 201 -8.94 -3.04 1.52
CA VAL A 201 -8.74 -4.34 0.86
C VAL A 201 -8.22 -5.36 1.86
N VAL A 202 -8.85 -6.54 1.90
CA VAL A 202 -8.48 -7.68 2.73
C VAL A 202 -8.55 -8.94 1.86
N GLY A 203 -7.39 -9.37 1.34
CA GLY A 203 -7.31 -10.45 0.38
C GLY A 203 -8.11 -10.12 -0.89
N ASP A 204 -9.05 -11.00 -1.24
CA ASP A 204 -9.92 -10.85 -2.41
C ASP A 204 -11.18 -10.00 -2.13
N HIS A 205 -11.34 -9.51 -0.90
CA HIS A 205 -12.48 -8.69 -0.47
C HIS A 205 -12.08 -7.22 -0.35
N TYR A 206 -13.03 -6.32 -0.62
CA TYR A 206 -12.87 -4.91 -0.30
C TYR A 206 -14.16 -4.28 0.20
N GLN A 207 -14.01 -3.22 1.01
CA GLN A 207 -15.10 -2.38 1.49
C GLN A 207 -14.79 -0.92 1.19
N MET A 208 -15.75 -0.20 0.63
CA MET A 208 -15.68 1.26 0.50
C MET A 208 -16.29 1.93 1.73
N VAL A 209 -15.60 2.91 2.29
CA VAL A 209 -16.09 3.76 3.38
C VAL A 209 -15.90 5.23 2.99
N GLU A 210 -16.92 6.04 3.19
CA GLU A 210 -16.82 7.49 2.99
C GLU A 210 -16.26 8.19 4.23
N ARG A 211 -15.47 9.23 4.00
CA ARG A 211 -14.90 10.08 5.04
C ARG A 211 -14.98 11.55 4.63
N PRO A 212 -15.02 12.48 5.60
CA PRO A 212 -14.77 13.88 5.32
C PRO A 212 -13.40 14.07 4.64
N SER A 213 -13.31 15.08 3.79
CA SER A 213 -12.09 15.43 3.06
C SER A 213 -11.97 16.95 2.94
N LEU A 214 -10.87 17.42 2.36
CA LEU A 214 -10.67 18.84 2.10
C LEU A 214 -11.74 19.38 1.16
N LYS A 215 -12.28 20.56 1.50
CA LYS A 215 -13.16 21.34 0.63
C LYS A 215 -12.42 21.80 -0.62
N ASN A 216 -13.19 22.35 -1.56
CA ASN A 216 -12.61 22.81 -2.82
C ASN A 216 -11.71 24.04 -2.62
N PHE A 217 -10.68 24.11 -3.44
CA PHE A 217 -9.72 25.18 -3.51
C PHE A 217 -9.49 25.54 -4.98
N TYR A 218 -9.69 26.82 -5.32
CA TYR A 218 -9.55 27.34 -6.68
C TYR A 218 -8.33 28.25 -6.82
N SER A 219 -7.74 28.24 -8.03
CA SER A 219 -6.54 28.99 -8.38
C SER A 219 -6.72 30.51 -8.39
N SER A 220 -7.96 31.01 -8.47
CA SER A 220 -8.27 32.45 -8.43
C SER A 220 -7.91 33.14 -7.11
N ASN A 221 -7.42 32.38 -6.13
CA ASN A 221 -6.97 32.87 -4.83
C ASN A 221 -5.45 33.13 -4.84
N GLU A 222 -4.93 33.88 -5.81
CA GLU A 222 -3.48 34.08 -6.00
C GLU A 222 -2.78 34.69 -4.77
N ASP A 223 -3.52 35.42 -3.92
CA ASP A 223 -2.99 36.02 -2.70
C ASP A 223 -3.15 35.18 -1.44
N ARG A 224 -3.73 33.97 -1.54
CA ARG A 224 -3.99 33.14 -0.37
C ARG A 224 -2.72 32.53 0.20
N ASP A 225 -2.60 32.59 1.53
CA ASP A 225 -1.51 31.97 2.27
C ASP A 225 -1.63 30.44 2.30
N THR A 226 -0.50 29.77 2.48
CA THR A 226 -0.41 28.33 2.67
C THR A 226 -1.29 27.86 3.83
N ILE A 227 -2.03 26.77 3.63
CA ILE A 227 -2.79 26.09 4.69
C ILE A 227 -2.00 24.88 5.15
N THR A 228 -1.61 24.84 6.42
CA THR A 228 -1.01 23.64 7.04
C THR A 228 -2.03 22.93 7.92
N PHE A 229 -2.09 21.60 7.84
CA PHE A 229 -3.02 20.79 8.60
C PHE A 229 -2.46 19.38 8.87
N ASP A 230 -3.09 18.66 9.80
CA ASP A 230 -2.86 17.23 10.02
C ASP A 230 -3.95 16.44 9.30
N SER A 231 -3.59 15.50 8.42
CA SER A 231 -4.59 14.75 7.64
C SER A 231 -5.56 13.94 8.49
N HIS A 232 -5.17 13.55 9.71
CA HIS A 232 -6.06 12.88 10.65
C HIS A 232 -7.10 13.81 11.28
N SER A 233 -6.89 15.12 11.34
CA SER A 233 -7.90 16.05 11.83
C SER A 233 -8.96 16.36 10.78
N VAL A 234 -8.68 16.09 9.50
CA VAL A 234 -9.59 16.34 8.38
C VAL A 234 -10.36 15.08 7.97
N SER A 235 -9.71 13.91 7.88
CA SER A 235 -10.28 12.73 7.19
C SER A 235 -10.59 11.52 8.07
N LYS A 236 -10.81 11.72 9.38
CA LYS A 236 -11.37 10.68 10.25
C LYS A 236 -12.90 10.73 10.28
N SER A 237 -13.51 9.64 10.74
CA SER A 237 -14.97 9.49 10.81
C SER A 237 -15.64 10.50 11.74
N ASP A 238 -14.92 10.99 12.75
CA ASP A 238 -15.35 11.96 13.76
C ASP A 238 -14.79 13.38 13.51
N SER A 239 -14.13 13.61 12.38
CA SER A 239 -13.53 14.91 12.04
C SER A 239 -14.60 15.96 11.74
N SER A 240 -14.55 17.09 12.46
CA SER A 240 -15.29 18.32 12.16
C SER A 240 -14.29 19.47 12.00
N SER A 241 -13.75 19.63 10.79
CA SER A 241 -12.81 20.72 10.47
C SER A 241 -13.50 21.74 9.55
N GLU A 242 -13.22 23.03 9.70
CA GLU A 242 -13.64 24.04 8.72
C GLU A 242 -13.08 23.75 7.31
N LEU A 243 -11.95 23.05 7.25
CA LEU A 243 -11.35 22.60 6.00
C LEU A 243 -12.15 21.51 5.29
N SER A 244 -13.14 20.90 5.93
CA SER A 244 -14.01 19.87 5.34
C SER A 244 -15.44 20.33 5.12
N VAL A 245 -15.75 21.61 5.38
CA VAL A 245 -17.08 22.18 5.16
C VAL A 245 -17.10 22.89 3.81
N LEU A 246 -17.96 22.43 2.89
CA LEU A 246 -18.14 23.07 1.59
C LEU A 246 -18.78 24.45 1.71
N ASP A 247 -18.45 25.33 0.78
CA ASP A 247 -19.07 26.65 0.72
C ASP A 247 -20.54 26.49 0.27
N PRO A 248 -21.50 27.23 0.84
CA PRO A 248 -22.94 27.03 0.55
C PRO A 248 -23.33 27.16 -0.94
N SER A 249 -22.54 27.89 -1.72
CA SER A 249 -22.72 28.07 -3.16
C SER A 249 -22.29 26.86 -4.00
N GLU A 250 -21.48 25.97 -3.44
CA GLU A 250 -21.08 24.74 -4.11
C GLU A 250 -22.24 23.75 -4.03
N SER A 251 -22.99 23.63 -5.13
CA SER A 251 -24.12 22.72 -5.18
C SER A 251 -23.62 21.31 -4.84
N ALA A 252 -24.32 20.64 -3.92
CA ALA A 252 -24.06 19.26 -3.49
C ALA A 252 -24.32 18.22 -4.61
N LYS A 253 -23.84 18.47 -5.83
CA LYS A 253 -23.74 17.47 -6.89
C LYS A 253 -22.71 16.47 -6.42
N ARG A 254 -23.22 15.42 -5.78
CA ARG A 254 -22.44 14.27 -5.36
C ARG A 254 -21.99 13.54 -6.61
N SER A 255 -20.69 13.56 -6.88
CA SER A 255 -20.11 12.73 -7.92
C SER A 255 -20.40 11.27 -7.62
N SER A 256 -20.91 10.54 -8.61
CA SER A 256 -21.21 9.12 -8.43
C SER A 256 -19.93 8.31 -8.48
N VAL A 257 -19.72 7.46 -7.47
CA VAL A 257 -18.64 6.49 -7.50
C VAL A 257 -19.02 5.33 -8.43
N ASP A 258 -18.10 4.94 -9.32
CA ASP A 258 -18.31 3.85 -10.25
C ASP A 258 -17.76 2.53 -9.66
N PRO A 259 -18.61 1.55 -9.32
CA PRO A 259 -18.18 0.28 -8.74
C PRO A 259 -17.23 -0.53 -9.65
N ILE A 260 -17.35 -0.39 -10.98
CA ILE A 260 -16.49 -1.10 -11.94
C ILE A 260 -15.07 -0.55 -11.85
N LYS A 261 -14.92 0.78 -11.73
CA LYS A 261 -13.62 1.42 -11.50
C LYS A 261 -13.03 1.01 -10.16
N LEU A 262 -13.83 1.00 -9.08
CA LEU A 262 -13.35 0.57 -7.75
C LEU A 262 -12.82 -0.87 -7.77
N HIS A 263 -13.59 -1.79 -8.36
CA HIS A 263 -13.16 -3.18 -8.48
C HIS A 263 -11.87 -3.30 -9.32
N SER A 264 -11.77 -2.56 -10.42
CA SER A 264 -10.57 -2.54 -11.26
C SER A 264 -9.35 -2.00 -10.51
N ILE A 265 -9.53 -0.97 -9.67
CA ILE A 265 -8.48 -0.42 -8.80
C ILE A 265 -7.94 -1.50 -7.87
N VAL A 266 -8.84 -2.17 -7.13
CA VAL A 266 -8.46 -3.21 -6.16
C VAL A 266 -7.75 -4.37 -6.85
N LYS A 267 -8.29 -4.87 -7.96
CA LYS A 267 -7.66 -5.97 -8.70
C LYS A 267 -6.28 -5.59 -9.24
N THR A 268 -6.16 -4.41 -9.84
CA THR A 268 -4.94 -3.97 -10.52
C THR A 268 -3.85 -3.66 -9.51
N LEU A 269 -4.16 -2.86 -8.48
CA LEU A 269 -3.18 -2.50 -7.45
C LEU A 269 -2.77 -3.70 -6.60
N GLY A 270 -3.70 -4.61 -6.26
CA GLY A 270 -3.36 -5.84 -5.54
C GLY A 270 -2.32 -6.68 -6.27
N SER A 271 -2.47 -6.81 -7.60
CA SER A 271 -1.49 -7.51 -8.44
C SER A 271 -0.16 -6.77 -8.57
N TYR A 272 -0.17 -5.45 -8.78
CA TYR A 272 1.05 -4.66 -8.97
C TYR A 272 1.86 -4.49 -7.69
N LEU A 273 1.19 -4.36 -6.54
CA LEU A 273 1.82 -4.21 -5.25
C LEU A 273 2.18 -5.57 -4.62
N ASN A 274 1.56 -6.67 -5.07
CA ASN A 274 1.63 -7.97 -4.42
C ASN A 274 1.26 -7.88 -2.93
N MET A 275 0.13 -7.22 -2.65
CA MET A 275 -0.36 -6.97 -1.28
C MET A 275 -1.79 -7.46 -1.12
N SER A 276 -2.09 -7.91 0.10
CA SER A 276 -3.39 -8.42 0.48
C SER A 276 -4.10 -7.46 1.44
N LEU A 277 -3.35 -6.68 2.23
CA LEU A 277 -3.84 -5.83 3.31
C LEU A 277 -3.42 -4.38 3.07
N TYR A 278 -4.23 -3.65 2.32
CA TYR A 278 -3.94 -2.24 2.00
C TYR A 278 -5.22 -1.41 1.89
N GLY A 279 -5.07 -0.10 1.98
CA GLY A 279 -6.13 0.87 1.78
C GLY A 279 -5.80 1.80 0.62
N VAL A 280 -6.79 2.19 -0.16
CA VAL A 280 -6.66 3.16 -1.26
C VAL A 280 -7.58 4.34 -0.97
N ASP A 281 -7.00 5.53 -0.94
CA ASP A 281 -7.74 6.78 -0.75
C ASP A 281 -8.04 7.38 -2.13
N ILE A 282 -9.33 7.50 -2.44
CA ILE A 282 -9.83 7.96 -3.73
C ILE A 282 -10.69 9.20 -3.55
N VAL A 283 -10.50 10.17 -4.42
CA VAL A 283 -11.42 11.30 -4.57
C VAL A 283 -11.99 11.33 -5.99
N VAL A 284 -13.19 11.88 -6.16
CA VAL A 284 -13.83 11.97 -7.48
C VAL A 284 -13.84 13.43 -7.92
N GLU A 285 -13.20 13.71 -9.05
CA GLU A 285 -13.07 15.07 -9.58
C GLU A 285 -14.44 15.63 -9.99
N ASN A 286 -14.75 16.84 -9.53
CA ASN A 286 -16.08 17.46 -9.68
C ASN A 286 -16.59 17.52 -11.12
N ASP A 287 -15.75 17.96 -12.06
CA ASP A 287 -16.19 18.30 -13.41
C ASP A 287 -16.16 17.12 -14.38
N SER A 288 -15.28 16.15 -14.14
CA SER A 288 -15.00 15.05 -15.07
C SER A 288 -15.50 13.69 -14.58
N ASN A 289 -15.84 13.56 -13.28
CA ASN A 289 -16.11 12.28 -12.61
C ASN A 289 -14.99 11.23 -12.76
N ARG A 290 -13.76 11.68 -13.01
CA ARG A 290 -12.56 10.81 -12.95
C ARG A 290 -12.20 10.52 -11.50
N HIS A 291 -11.65 9.34 -11.27
CA HIS A 291 -11.28 8.86 -9.93
C HIS A 291 -9.78 9.07 -9.71
N ALA A 292 -9.44 9.96 -8.79
CA ALA A 292 -8.06 10.23 -8.43
C ALA A 292 -7.66 9.38 -7.21
N ILE A 293 -6.68 8.50 -7.37
CA ILE A 293 -5.98 7.84 -6.28
C ILE A 293 -4.99 8.83 -5.68
N ILE A 294 -5.19 9.20 -4.42
CA ILE A 294 -4.40 10.23 -3.74
C ILE A 294 -3.51 9.68 -2.62
N ASP A 295 -3.75 8.46 -2.15
CA ASP A 295 -2.90 7.77 -1.16
C ASP A 295 -3.13 6.25 -1.21
N ILE A 296 -2.10 5.48 -0.87
CA ILE A 296 -2.20 4.02 -0.67
C ILE A 296 -1.47 3.67 0.63
N ASN A 297 -2.11 2.88 1.48
CA ASN A 297 -1.68 2.66 2.86
C ASN A 297 -1.56 1.16 3.17
N ALA A 298 -0.41 0.70 3.67
CA ALA A 298 -0.26 -0.66 4.18
C ALA A 298 -1.05 -0.85 5.49
N TYR A 299 -1.82 -1.94 5.57
CA TYR A 299 -2.61 -2.34 6.73
C TYR A 299 -3.31 -1.15 7.44
N PRO A 300 -4.32 -0.53 6.80
CA PRO A 300 -5.01 0.65 7.33
C PRO A 300 -5.84 0.34 8.60
N GLY A 301 -6.65 1.30 9.03
CA GLY A 301 -7.54 1.20 10.20
C GLY A 301 -8.57 0.06 10.08
N TYR A 302 -9.14 -0.12 8.89
CA TYR A 302 -10.31 -0.97 8.63
C TYR A 302 -11.59 -0.57 9.39
N ASP A 303 -11.67 0.66 9.92
CA ASP A 303 -12.88 1.12 10.61
C ASP A 303 -14.04 1.24 9.61
N GLY A 304 -15.11 0.49 9.84
CA GLY A 304 -16.24 0.35 8.91
C GLY A 304 -16.15 -0.83 7.95
N PHE A 305 -15.13 -1.69 8.09
CA PHE A 305 -15.05 -2.96 7.34
C PHE A 305 -15.89 -4.05 8.06
N PRO A 306 -16.95 -4.59 7.43
CA PRO A 306 -17.79 -5.61 8.04
C PRO A 306 -17.04 -6.95 8.12
N ASP A 307 -17.16 -7.64 9.25
CA ASP A 307 -16.52 -8.95 9.48
C ASP A 307 -15.02 -8.96 9.12
N PHE A 308 -14.28 -7.95 9.58
CA PHE A 308 -12.86 -7.82 9.28
C PHE A 308 -12.06 -9.09 9.64
N PHE A 309 -12.33 -9.69 10.80
CA PHE A 309 -11.58 -10.88 11.25
C PHE A 309 -11.89 -12.14 10.44
N GLY A 310 -13.15 -12.35 10.03
CA GLY A 310 -13.50 -13.41 9.10
C GLY A 310 -12.75 -13.24 7.77
N LYS A 311 -12.74 -12.02 7.22
CA LYS A 311 -12.02 -11.76 5.95
C LYS A 311 -10.52 -11.84 6.08
N LEU A 312 -9.97 -11.49 7.23
CA LEU A 312 -8.54 -11.62 7.50
C LEU A 312 -8.11 -13.08 7.57
N ILE A 313 -8.88 -13.97 8.20
CA ILE A 313 -8.55 -15.40 8.23
C ILE A 313 -8.75 -16.05 6.85
N ASP A 314 -9.79 -15.66 6.10
CA ASP A 314 -9.98 -16.09 4.71
C ASP A 314 -8.74 -15.73 3.86
N CYS A 315 -8.23 -14.51 4.00
CA CYS A 315 -7.01 -14.06 3.34
C CYS A 315 -5.80 -14.91 3.72
N VAL A 316 -5.60 -15.20 5.01
CA VAL A 316 -4.50 -16.05 5.50
C VAL A 316 -4.56 -17.45 4.87
N VAL A 317 -5.75 -18.07 4.87
CA VAL A 317 -5.97 -19.41 4.30
C VAL A 317 -5.71 -19.41 2.79
N SER A 318 -6.27 -18.44 2.06
CA SER A 318 -6.10 -18.31 0.61
C SER A 318 -4.65 -18.11 0.19
N ARG A 319 -3.91 -17.21 0.86
CA ARG A 319 -2.49 -16.95 0.56
C ARG A 319 -1.63 -18.18 0.78
N ARG A 320 -1.95 -18.97 1.79
CA ARG A 320 -1.25 -20.23 2.05
C ARG A 320 -1.56 -21.30 1.00
N ALA A 321 -2.85 -21.46 0.65
CA ALA A 321 -3.24 -22.39 -0.40
C ALA A 321 -2.57 -22.07 -1.75
N GLN A 322 -2.51 -20.78 -2.11
CA GLN A 322 -1.79 -20.30 -3.29
C GLN A 322 -0.31 -20.69 -3.25
N SER A 323 0.38 -20.44 -2.14
CA SER A 323 1.82 -20.77 -2.03
C SER A 323 2.12 -22.26 -2.14
N LEU A 324 1.28 -23.11 -1.56
CA LEU A 324 1.41 -24.57 -1.67
C LEU A 324 1.18 -25.04 -3.11
N CYS A 325 0.16 -24.49 -3.78
CA CYS A 325 -0.13 -24.81 -5.17
C CYS A 325 0.99 -24.36 -6.12
N SER A 326 1.51 -23.13 -5.96
CA SER A 326 2.63 -22.64 -6.76
C SER A 326 3.87 -23.54 -6.66
N LYS A 327 4.16 -24.08 -5.48
CA LYS A 327 5.33 -24.94 -5.27
C LYS A 327 5.16 -26.35 -5.85
N ALA A 328 3.95 -26.91 -5.76
CA ALA A 328 3.64 -28.20 -6.39
C ALA A 328 3.89 -28.17 -7.92
N TYR A 329 3.57 -27.06 -8.58
CA TYR A 329 3.85 -26.89 -10.02
C TYR A 329 5.35 -26.88 -10.36
N PHE A 330 6.22 -26.40 -9.47
CA PHE A 330 7.67 -26.38 -9.72
C PHE A 330 8.34 -27.72 -9.38
N GLU A 331 7.83 -28.45 -8.38
CA GLU A 331 8.34 -29.79 -8.03
C GLU A 331 7.93 -30.87 -9.05
N ASP A 332 6.76 -30.75 -9.68
CA ASP A 332 6.28 -31.70 -10.70
C ASP A 332 6.85 -31.45 -12.11
N SER A 333 7.46 -30.27 -12.34
CA SER A 333 8.18 -29.96 -13.60
C SER A 333 9.60 -30.54 -13.66
N GLY A 334 9.89 -31.59 -12.86
CA GLY A 334 11.19 -32.26 -12.77
C GLY A 334 11.75 -32.63 -14.13
N PHE A 335 12.57 -31.74 -14.71
CA PHE A 335 13.38 -32.03 -15.86
C PHE A 335 14.56 -32.85 -15.37
N ASP A 336 14.38 -34.17 -15.44
CA ASP A 336 15.37 -35.17 -15.12
C ASP A 336 16.52 -35.07 -16.14
N THR A 337 17.56 -34.28 -15.83
CA THR A 337 18.79 -34.30 -16.62
C THR A 337 19.72 -35.37 -16.07
N SER A 338 19.34 -36.63 -16.24
CA SER A 338 20.27 -37.75 -16.22
C SER A 338 20.81 -37.97 -17.63
N ASP A 339 22.06 -37.56 -17.81
CA ASP A 339 23.08 -38.08 -18.73
C ASP A 339 22.65 -38.72 -20.07
N SER A 340 23.00 -38.04 -21.17
CA SER A 340 23.54 -38.73 -22.36
C SER A 340 24.46 -37.77 -23.10
N SER A 341 25.75 -37.94 -22.85
CA SER A 341 26.82 -37.60 -23.79
C SER A 341 26.48 -38.14 -25.19
N ASP A 342 26.33 -37.26 -26.18
CA ASP A 342 26.99 -37.38 -27.48
C ASP A 342 26.71 -36.17 -28.40
N ASP A 343 27.71 -35.88 -29.23
CA ASP A 343 27.67 -35.05 -30.44
C ASP A 343 27.75 -33.52 -30.34
N LYS A 344 28.94 -33.09 -29.91
CA LYS A 344 29.67 -32.01 -30.59
C LYS A 344 29.88 -32.36 -32.07
N LYS A 345 28.95 -32.00 -32.99
CA LYS A 345 29.23 -31.92 -34.45
C LYS A 345 28.07 -31.33 -35.29
N SER A 346 27.73 -30.04 -35.16
CA SER A 346 26.95 -29.34 -36.21
C SER A 346 26.87 -27.81 -36.05
N ARG A 347 28.00 -27.12 -35.80
CA ARG A 347 28.06 -25.66 -35.94
C ARG A 347 29.31 -25.22 -36.68
N ALA A 348 29.45 -25.68 -37.92
CA ALA A 348 30.44 -25.20 -38.87
C ALA A 348 29.97 -25.48 -40.31
N LYS A 349 28.88 -24.84 -40.73
CA LYS A 349 28.54 -24.53 -42.13
C LYS A 349 27.12 -23.96 -42.17
N LEU A 350 27.01 -22.65 -42.31
CA LEU A 350 26.08 -21.92 -43.18
C LEU A 350 26.24 -20.41 -42.91
N ASN A 351 27.47 -19.92 -43.13
CA ASN A 351 27.74 -18.52 -43.39
C ASN A 351 28.33 -18.44 -44.80
N SER A 352 27.44 -18.54 -45.78
CA SER A 352 27.64 -18.05 -47.15
C SER A 352 26.42 -18.44 -47.96
N ILE A 353 25.78 -17.45 -48.57
CA ILE A 353 25.18 -17.44 -49.92
C ILE A 353 24.04 -16.42 -49.97
N ASN A 354 24.37 -15.29 -50.62
CA ASN A 354 23.58 -14.48 -51.55
C ASN A 354 22.40 -13.65 -50.99
N GLN A 355 22.45 -12.31 -50.96
CA GLN A 355 22.51 -11.36 -52.10
C GLN A 355 21.62 -11.80 -53.27
N TYR A 356 20.39 -11.29 -53.33
CA TYR A 356 19.79 -10.60 -54.49
C TYR A 356 18.31 -10.31 -54.20
N ASN A 357 17.92 -9.06 -54.47
CA ASN A 357 16.61 -8.39 -54.37
C ASN A 357 16.19 -7.84 -53.01
#